data_AF-A0A841T778-F1
#
_entry.id   AF-A0A841T778-F1
#
_cell.length_a   1.000
_cell.length_b   1.000
_cell.length_c   1.000
_cell.angle_alpha   90.00
_cell.angle_beta   90.00
_cell.angle_gamma   90.00
#
_symmetry.space_group_name_H-M   'P 1'
#
loop_
_entity.id
_entity.type
_entity.pdbx_description
1 polymer ?
#
loop_
_entity_poly.entity_id
_entity_poly.type
_entity_poly.pdbx_seq_one_letter_code
_entity_poly.pdbx_strand_id
1 'polypeptide(L)'
;MKLTFPILTLCKGGAQRMLAELVNGLVRKGHDVTIVMPSEGVIEYPVQARVIQTTRTVLRADDLPSSDAIVSNYYLTVPLSQAASEQGKGRHIRLSMCYEPVVLPNNHQSFPTYFATQSLIVISSWQQKLIELLHGIRGTVVPVGLDPVFRNLHIREQSRTIRISAIVREPEGFAFHRDQHYLMEELYAVKRDYPHVEIALITPPGEMYRSPALQRMRATLPYLFYTPGDDVELCYHYNQSHIFVTSSIYEAANMPGLEAMRCGAALVSAYSGGNTDYGRHGHTCLVAYRHEGSLGQQIRLLLNRPELMQSIAAAGEQESQKWTWARSVNAFDQALREYLFNR
;
A
#
# COMPACT_ATOMS: atom_id res chain seq x y z
N MET A 1 -2.75 8.59 -25.57
CA MET A 1 -1.44 9.17 -25.18
C MET A 1 -0.40 8.07 -25.28
N LYS A 2 0.83 8.42 -25.67
CA LYS A 2 2.03 7.58 -25.56
C LYS A 2 2.66 7.84 -24.20
N LEU A 3 2.81 6.82 -23.37
CA LEU A 3 3.25 6.94 -21.98
C LEU A 3 4.43 6.00 -21.72
N THR A 4 5.52 6.53 -21.17
CA THR A 4 6.70 5.75 -20.81
C THR A 4 6.86 5.67 -19.29
N PHE A 5 7.01 4.48 -18.75
CA PHE A 5 7.25 4.22 -17.32
C PHE A 5 8.61 3.57 -17.13
N PRO A 6 9.66 4.28 -16.66
CA PRO A 6 10.86 3.63 -16.17
C PRO A 6 10.57 2.92 -14.85
N ILE A 7 10.51 1.60 -14.84
CA ILE A 7 10.21 0.79 -13.65
C ILE A 7 11.41 -0.11 -13.34
N LEU A 8 11.93 -0.02 -12.13
CA LEU A 8 13.09 -0.84 -11.73
C LEU A 8 12.70 -2.30 -11.49
N THR A 9 11.54 -2.53 -10.89
CA THR A 9 11.03 -3.87 -10.58
C THR A 9 9.52 -3.85 -10.36
N LEU A 10 8.86 -4.95 -10.70
CA LEU A 10 7.46 -5.25 -10.40
C LEU A 10 7.37 -6.53 -9.55
N CYS A 11 8.26 -6.67 -8.56
CA CYS A 11 8.16 -7.71 -7.54
C CYS A 11 6.91 -7.55 -6.66
N LYS A 12 6.55 -8.59 -5.88
CA LYS A 12 5.41 -8.55 -4.96
C LYS A 12 5.58 -7.48 -3.89
N GLY A 13 4.79 -6.42 -4.03
CA GLY A 13 4.65 -5.33 -3.08
C GLY A 13 3.46 -4.43 -3.44
N GLY A 14 3.02 -3.59 -2.49
CA GLY A 14 1.88 -2.69 -2.69
C GLY A 14 2.16 -1.61 -3.75
N ALA A 15 3.37 -1.03 -3.74
CA ALA A 15 3.74 0.00 -4.71
C ALA A 15 3.79 -0.56 -6.14
N GLN A 16 4.39 -1.73 -6.30
CA GLN A 16 4.48 -2.45 -7.58
C GLN A 16 3.10 -2.90 -8.07
N ARG A 17 2.21 -3.34 -7.17
CA ARG A 17 0.81 -3.65 -7.52
C ARG A 17 0.11 -2.44 -8.11
N MET A 18 0.21 -1.28 -7.45
CA MET A 18 -0.36 -0.04 -7.97
C MET A 18 0.18 0.29 -9.37
N LEU A 19 1.50 0.18 -9.59
CA LEU A 19 2.10 0.46 -10.90
C LEU A 19 1.55 -0.47 -11.98
N ALA A 20 1.50 -1.77 -11.71
CA ALA A 20 0.95 -2.74 -12.65
C ALA A 20 -0.53 -2.44 -12.97
N GLU A 21 -1.35 -2.15 -11.96
CA GLU A 21 -2.78 -1.86 -12.15
C GLU A 21 -3.05 -0.55 -12.88
N LEU A 22 -2.30 0.51 -12.56
CA LEU A 22 -2.39 1.78 -13.27
C LEU A 22 -1.98 1.64 -14.74
N VAL A 23 -0.85 0.97 -15.00
CA VAL A 23 -0.36 0.72 -16.36
C VAL A 23 -1.36 -0.12 -17.16
N ASN A 24 -1.84 -1.24 -16.59
CA ASN A 24 -2.83 -2.09 -17.24
C ASN A 24 -4.15 -1.34 -17.47
N GLY A 25 -4.57 -0.52 -16.52
CA GLY A 25 -5.75 0.33 -16.65
C GLY A 25 -5.63 1.33 -17.80
N LEU A 26 -4.47 1.97 -17.95
CA LEU A 26 -4.21 2.88 -19.07
C LEU A 26 -4.22 2.15 -20.42
N VAL A 27 -3.63 0.96 -20.50
CA VAL A 27 -3.71 0.12 -21.72
C VAL A 27 -5.16 -0.20 -22.07
N ARG A 28 -5.97 -0.62 -21.08
CA ARG A 28 -7.41 -0.88 -21.29
C ARG A 28 -8.20 0.35 -21.74
N LYS A 29 -7.75 1.55 -21.38
CA LYS A 29 -8.32 2.83 -21.85
C LYS A 29 -7.81 3.25 -23.24
N GLY A 30 -6.98 2.43 -23.90
CA GLY A 30 -6.48 2.67 -25.25
C GLY A 30 -5.23 3.54 -25.32
N HIS A 31 -4.50 3.72 -24.21
CA HIS A 31 -3.20 4.41 -24.23
C HIS A 31 -2.10 3.47 -24.73
N ASP A 32 -1.13 4.02 -25.45
CA ASP A 32 0.09 3.33 -25.85
C ASP A 32 1.07 3.43 -24.68
N VAL A 33 1.19 2.36 -23.89
CA VAL A 33 2.01 2.34 -22.67
C VAL A 33 3.23 1.46 -22.86
N THR A 34 4.40 2.03 -22.58
CA THR A 34 5.68 1.32 -22.57
C THR A 34 6.31 1.35 -21.18
N ILE A 35 6.65 0.18 -20.65
CA ILE A 35 7.49 0.02 -19.46
C ILE A 35 8.93 -0.16 -19.94
N VAL A 36 9.86 0.62 -19.36
CA VAL A 36 11.30 0.44 -19.58
C VAL A 36 11.94 -0.05 -18.29
N MET A 37 12.65 -1.18 -18.36
CA MET A 37 13.24 -1.84 -17.19
C MET A 37 14.75 -2.09 -17.39
N PRO A 38 15.55 -2.10 -16.31
CA PRO A 38 16.94 -2.55 -16.38
C PRO A 38 17.02 -4.03 -16.77
N SER A 39 18.20 -4.50 -17.15
CA SER A 39 18.45 -5.90 -17.56
C SER A 39 18.05 -6.92 -16.50
N GLU A 40 18.07 -6.54 -15.22
CA GLU A 40 17.72 -7.37 -14.07
C GLU A 40 16.30 -7.10 -13.52
N GLY A 41 15.50 -6.31 -14.25
CA GLY A 41 14.13 -6.00 -13.87
C GLY A 41 13.26 -7.26 -13.74
N VAL A 42 12.61 -7.41 -12.59
CA VAL A 42 11.73 -8.55 -12.29
C VAL A 42 10.26 -8.17 -12.54
N ILE A 43 9.46 -9.09 -13.09
CA ILE A 43 8.03 -8.91 -13.31
C ILE A 43 7.26 -10.06 -12.66
N GLU A 44 6.62 -9.80 -11.51
CA GLU A 44 5.79 -10.77 -10.77
C GLU A 44 4.30 -10.42 -10.78
N TYR A 45 3.93 -9.28 -11.36
CA TYR A 45 2.56 -8.89 -11.65
C TYR A 45 2.30 -8.97 -13.15
N PRO A 46 1.10 -9.41 -13.58
CA PRO A 46 0.75 -9.42 -14.99
C PRO A 46 0.73 -7.98 -15.52
N VAL A 47 1.40 -7.76 -16.66
CA VAL A 47 1.42 -6.46 -17.35
C VAL A 47 0.97 -6.61 -18.79
N GLN A 48 0.11 -5.69 -19.23
CA GLN A 48 -0.45 -5.63 -20.59
C GLN A 48 0.32 -4.63 -21.48
N ALA A 49 1.12 -3.76 -20.88
CA ALA A 49 1.95 -2.79 -21.59
C ALA A 49 3.11 -3.45 -22.33
N ARG A 50 3.62 -2.77 -23.36
CA ARG A 50 4.88 -3.15 -24.00
C ARG A 50 6.01 -3.03 -22.99
N VAL A 51 6.82 -4.07 -22.84
CA VAL A 51 8.02 -4.04 -21.97
C VAL A 51 9.27 -3.96 -22.83
N ILE A 52 10.14 -3.00 -22.51
CA ILE A 52 11.50 -2.88 -23.06
C ILE A 52 12.47 -3.15 -21.91
N GLN A 53 13.10 -4.32 -21.93
CA GLN A 53 14.18 -4.65 -21.02
C GLN A 53 15.50 -4.25 -21.67
N THR A 54 16.21 -3.31 -21.03
CA THR A 54 17.49 -2.82 -21.57
C THR A 54 18.62 -3.82 -21.31
N THR A 55 19.74 -3.64 -21.99
CA THR A 55 20.97 -4.41 -21.71
C THR A 55 21.77 -3.88 -20.53
N ARG A 56 21.31 -2.80 -19.89
CA ARG A 56 22.01 -2.09 -18.81
C ARG A 56 21.36 -2.40 -17.46
N THR A 57 22.18 -2.50 -16.42
CA THR A 57 21.70 -2.60 -15.03
C THR A 57 21.17 -1.28 -14.50
N VAL A 58 21.69 -0.15 -15.02
CA VAL A 58 21.24 1.21 -14.66
C VAL A 58 20.64 1.87 -15.88
N LEU A 59 19.36 2.26 -15.78
CA LEU A 59 18.63 2.98 -16.81
C LEU A 59 19.21 4.39 -17.03
N ARG A 60 19.20 4.83 -18.29
CA ARG A 60 19.62 6.17 -18.73
C ARG A 60 18.51 6.83 -19.53
N ALA A 61 18.59 8.16 -19.67
CA ALA A 61 17.65 8.93 -20.47
C ALA A 61 17.55 8.41 -21.93
N ASP A 62 18.67 7.95 -22.49
CA ASP A 62 18.75 7.42 -23.85
C ASP A 62 17.94 6.15 -24.06
N ASP A 63 17.73 5.36 -22.99
CA ASP A 63 16.97 4.11 -23.04
C ASP A 63 15.46 4.34 -23.17
N LEU A 64 14.97 5.53 -22.82
CA LEU A 64 13.56 5.87 -22.89
C LEU A 64 13.14 6.23 -24.32
N PRO A 65 12.04 5.66 -24.86
CA PRO A 65 11.50 6.09 -26.14
C PRO A 65 10.82 7.46 -26.02
N SER A 66 10.65 8.14 -27.17
CA SER A 66 9.84 9.36 -27.23
C SER A 66 8.37 9.04 -26.96
N SER A 67 7.72 9.87 -26.14
CA SER A 67 6.36 9.70 -25.63
C SER A 67 5.74 11.06 -25.31
N ASP A 68 4.44 11.10 -25.05
CA ASP A 68 3.77 12.33 -24.60
C ASP A 68 4.20 12.65 -23.15
N ALA A 69 4.26 11.62 -22.30
CA ALA A 69 4.72 11.74 -20.91
C ALA A 69 5.66 10.60 -20.50
N ILE A 70 6.61 10.96 -19.63
CA ILE A 70 7.51 10.05 -18.93
C ILE A 70 7.12 10.06 -17.45
N VAL A 71 6.68 8.92 -16.93
CA VAL A 71 6.14 8.79 -15.58
C VAL A 71 7.13 8.11 -14.64
N SER A 72 7.92 8.91 -13.93
CA SER A 72 8.80 8.40 -12.87
C SER A 72 7.96 7.91 -11.70
N ASN A 73 8.38 6.82 -11.04
CA ASN A 73 7.61 6.18 -9.95
C ASN A 73 8.43 5.88 -8.69
N TYR A 74 9.73 6.17 -8.76
CA TYR A 74 10.67 5.96 -7.67
C TYR A 74 11.77 7.02 -7.74
N TYR A 75 12.31 7.46 -6.60
CA TYR A 75 13.28 8.55 -6.57
C TYR A 75 14.50 8.33 -7.50
N LEU A 76 14.96 7.08 -7.70
CA LEU A 76 16.05 6.78 -8.64
C LEU A 76 15.67 6.92 -10.12
N THR A 77 14.39 6.83 -10.44
CA THR A 77 13.87 7.02 -11.81
C THR A 77 13.62 8.48 -12.14
N VAL A 78 13.62 9.36 -11.14
CA VAL A 78 13.35 10.80 -11.33
C VAL A 78 14.45 11.49 -12.15
N PRO A 79 15.76 11.39 -11.83
CA PRO A 79 16.80 12.10 -12.57
C PRO A 79 16.84 11.72 -14.06
N LEU A 80 16.74 10.43 -14.39
CA LEU A 80 16.78 9.99 -15.78
C LEU A 80 15.52 10.41 -16.56
N SER A 81 14.35 10.44 -15.89
CA SER A 81 13.10 10.89 -16.51
C SER A 81 13.12 12.39 -16.80
N GLN A 82 13.68 13.17 -15.88
CA GLN A 82 13.88 14.61 -16.07
C GLN A 82 14.87 14.89 -17.20
N ALA A 83 16.01 14.21 -17.22
CA ALA A 83 16.99 14.35 -18.30
C ALA A 83 16.40 13.98 -19.67
N ALA A 84 15.61 12.90 -19.77
CA ALA A 84 14.92 12.54 -21.00
C ALA A 84 13.87 13.59 -21.41
N SER A 85 13.19 14.21 -20.45
CA SER A 85 12.26 15.31 -20.71
C SER A 85 12.97 16.55 -21.25
N GLU A 86 14.14 16.90 -20.72
CA GLU A 86 14.97 18.01 -21.21
C GLU A 86 15.53 17.75 -22.61
N GLN A 87 15.71 16.48 -22.99
CA GLN A 87 16.02 16.05 -24.36
C GLN A 87 14.80 16.04 -25.30
N GLY A 88 13.60 16.41 -24.82
CA GLY A 88 12.38 16.46 -25.63
C GLY A 88 11.70 15.10 -25.86
N LYS A 89 12.00 14.07 -25.06
CA LYS A 89 11.38 12.74 -25.20
C LYS A 89 9.98 12.61 -24.58
N GLY A 90 9.45 13.67 -23.97
CA GLY A 90 8.13 13.70 -23.36
C GLY A 90 8.13 14.50 -22.06
N ARG A 91 6.95 14.91 -21.59
CA ARG A 91 6.83 15.67 -20.34
C ARG A 91 7.08 14.78 -19.13
N HIS A 92 7.99 15.16 -18.25
CA HIS A 92 8.20 14.43 -17.00
C HIS A 92 7.06 14.70 -15.98
N ILE A 93 6.38 13.62 -15.60
CA ILE A 93 5.37 13.58 -14.54
C ILE A 93 5.86 12.59 -13.47
N ARG A 94 5.85 12.99 -12.20
CA ARG A 94 6.25 12.12 -11.10
C ARG A 94 5.04 11.50 -10.43
N LEU A 95 5.02 10.18 -10.32
CA LEU A 95 4.12 9.40 -9.47
C LEU A 95 4.85 9.01 -8.18
N SER A 96 4.55 9.68 -7.08
CA SER A 96 5.14 9.40 -5.76
C SER A 96 4.30 8.37 -5.01
N MET A 97 4.79 7.12 -4.95
CA MET A 97 4.13 5.99 -4.29
C MET A 97 4.28 6.00 -2.76
N CYS A 98 5.29 6.69 -2.25
CA CYS A 98 5.46 7.04 -0.84
C CYS A 98 6.32 8.30 -0.75
N TYR A 99 6.38 8.93 0.43
CA TYR A 99 7.35 9.99 0.66
C TYR A 99 8.70 9.38 1.04
N GLU A 100 9.50 9.08 0.02
CA GLU A 100 10.79 8.40 0.15
C GLU A 100 11.75 9.06 1.15
N PRO A 101 11.82 10.40 1.31
CA PRO A 101 12.75 11.05 2.25
C PRO A 101 12.55 10.69 3.72
N VAL A 102 11.34 10.26 4.11
CA VAL A 102 11.05 9.80 5.48
C VAL A 102 11.33 8.31 5.64
N VAL A 103 11.12 7.55 4.56
CA VAL A 103 11.10 6.10 4.62
C VAL A 103 12.48 5.53 4.33
N LEU A 104 13.10 5.95 3.24
CA LEU A 104 14.35 5.38 2.73
C LEU A 104 15.61 6.01 3.35
N PRO A 105 16.72 5.26 3.41
CA PRO A 105 18.02 5.86 3.68
C PRO A 105 18.41 6.85 2.57
N ASN A 106 19.34 7.76 2.87
CA ASN A 106 19.86 8.76 1.92
C ASN A 106 18.84 9.82 1.49
N ASN A 107 18.18 10.45 2.47
CA ASN A 107 17.26 11.56 2.22
C ASN A 107 17.90 12.72 1.40
N HIS A 108 19.22 12.92 1.50
CA HIS A 108 19.97 13.89 0.69
C HIS A 108 19.87 13.62 -0.82
N GLN A 109 19.55 12.39 -1.24
CA GLN A 109 19.31 12.04 -2.65
C GLN A 109 17.82 12.08 -2.99
N SER A 110 16.94 11.58 -2.13
CA SER A 110 15.51 11.50 -2.43
C SER A 110 14.77 12.83 -2.24
N PHE A 111 15.17 13.67 -1.30
CA PHE A 111 14.52 14.96 -1.05
C PHE A 111 14.60 15.92 -2.26
N PRO A 112 15.78 16.13 -2.90
CA PRO A 112 15.89 17.02 -4.06
C PRO A 112 15.03 16.60 -5.27
N THR A 113 14.70 15.31 -5.40
CA THR A 113 13.92 14.82 -6.54
C THR A 113 12.53 15.43 -6.64
N TYR A 114 11.99 15.99 -5.55
CA TYR A 114 10.67 16.65 -5.55
C TYR A 114 10.68 18.02 -6.23
N PHE A 115 11.86 18.59 -6.49
CA PHE A 115 12.01 19.83 -7.24
C PHE A 115 12.26 19.61 -8.74
N ALA A 116 12.37 18.36 -9.20
CA ALA A 116 12.68 18.04 -10.58
C ALA A 116 11.54 18.38 -11.56
N THR A 117 10.27 18.30 -11.12
CA THR A 117 9.11 18.63 -11.96
C THR A 117 7.97 19.19 -11.12
N GLN A 118 7.21 20.12 -11.69
CA GLN A 118 5.97 20.66 -11.12
C GLN A 118 4.74 19.77 -11.35
N SER A 119 4.92 18.64 -12.06
CA SER A 119 3.86 17.69 -12.40
C SER A 119 3.96 16.48 -11.45
N LEU A 120 3.26 16.53 -10.32
CA LEU A 120 3.38 15.55 -9.24
C LEU A 120 2.04 14.87 -8.98
N ILE A 121 2.05 13.54 -8.92
CA ILE A 121 0.93 12.69 -8.52
C ILE A 121 1.31 11.98 -7.23
N VAL A 122 0.39 11.92 -6.27
CA VAL A 122 0.56 11.29 -4.95
C VAL A 122 -0.63 10.36 -4.66
N ILE A 123 -0.48 9.40 -3.75
CA ILE A 123 -1.48 8.34 -3.57
C ILE A 123 -2.48 8.55 -2.41
N SER A 124 -2.29 9.61 -1.61
CA SER A 124 -3.24 10.00 -0.56
C SER A 124 -3.27 11.49 -0.29
N SER A 125 -4.37 11.97 0.29
CA SER A 125 -4.51 13.37 0.70
C SER A 125 -3.52 13.74 1.81
N TRP A 126 -3.20 12.79 2.69
CA TRP A 126 -2.18 12.98 3.71
C TRP A 126 -0.79 13.18 3.11
N GLN A 127 -0.40 12.33 2.16
CA GLN A 127 0.89 12.44 1.46
C GLN A 127 0.99 13.77 0.68
N GLN A 128 -0.10 14.22 0.05
CA GLN A 128 -0.19 15.52 -0.61
C GLN A 128 0.17 16.66 0.36
N LYS A 129 -0.49 16.71 1.51
CA LYS A 129 -0.27 17.76 2.53
C LYS A 129 1.16 17.73 3.07
N LEU A 130 1.72 16.54 3.29
CA LEU A 130 3.10 16.38 3.75
C LEU A 130 4.09 16.94 2.74
N ILE A 131 3.94 16.58 1.46
CA ILE A 131 4.84 17.06 0.39
C ILE A 131 4.65 18.56 0.16
N GLU A 132 3.41 19.06 0.15
CA GLU A 132 3.12 20.48 0.01
C GLU A 132 3.78 21.31 1.12
N LEU A 133 3.70 20.84 2.37
CA LEU A 133 4.35 21.49 3.51
C LEU A 133 5.88 21.51 3.39
N LEU A 134 6.50 20.41 2.95
CA LEU A 134 7.96 20.24 2.94
C LEU A 134 8.65 20.78 1.68
N HIS A 135 7.94 20.82 0.56
CA HIS A 135 8.50 21.16 -0.75
C HIS A 135 7.82 22.33 -1.44
N GLY A 136 6.66 22.79 -0.94
CA GLY A 136 5.88 23.86 -1.58
C GLY A 136 5.20 23.46 -2.89
N ILE A 137 5.18 22.15 -3.22
CA ILE A 137 4.51 21.62 -4.41
C ILE A 137 3.28 20.80 -4.01
N ARG A 138 2.14 21.15 -4.59
CA ARG A 138 0.89 20.41 -4.40
C ARG A 138 0.67 19.45 -5.56
N GLY A 139 0.77 18.15 -5.29
CA GLY A 139 0.51 17.10 -6.27
C GLY A 139 -0.97 16.75 -6.42
N THR A 140 -1.38 16.14 -7.53
CA THR A 140 -2.74 15.60 -7.71
C THR A 140 -2.87 14.24 -7.01
N VAL A 141 -3.96 14.05 -6.25
CA VAL A 141 -4.19 12.80 -5.50
C VAL A 141 -4.84 11.74 -6.40
N VAL A 142 -4.21 10.57 -6.48
CA VAL A 142 -4.72 9.37 -7.16
C VAL A 142 -4.86 8.26 -6.11
N PRO A 143 -6.08 7.97 -5.64
CA PRO A 143 -6.26 7.04 -4.54
C PRO A 143 -5.85 5.62 -4.93
N VAL A 144 -5.42 4.82 -3.96
CA VAL A 144 -5.24 3.37 -4.16
C VAL A 144 -6.56 2.67 -4.52
N GLY A 145 -6.46 1.49 -5.12
CA GLY A 145 -7.60 0.63 -5.45
C GLY A 145 -7.50 -0.71 -4.73
N LEU A 146 -8.63 -1.38 -4.57
CA LEU A 146 -8.68 -2.77 -4.12
C LEU A 146 -9.12 -3.68 -5.25
N ASP A 147 -8.60 -4.91 -5.19
CA ASP A 147 -9.01 -5.99 -6.07
C ASP A 147 -10.41 -6.50 -5.73
N PRO A 148 -11.28 -6.76 -6.73
CA PRO A 148 -12.61 -7.32 -6.51
C PRO A 148 -12.63 -8.71 -5.85
N VAL A 149 -11.50 -9.42 -5.81
CA VAL A 149 -11.37 -10.70 -5.09
C VAL A 149 -11.66 -10.52 -3.59
N PHE A 150 -11.29 -9.37 -3.01
CA PHE A 150 -11.62 -9.04 -1.63
C PHE A 150 -13.09 -8.70 -1.53
N ARG A 151 -13.82 -9.54 -0.80
CA ARG A 151 -15.26 -9.40 -0.53
C ARG A 151 -15.63 -10.12 0.75
N ASN A 152 -16.67 -9.66 1.41
CA ASN A 152 -17.21 -10.34 2.57
C ASN A 152 -17.88 -11.67 2.14
N LEU A 153 -17.38 -12.77 2.70
CA LEU A 153 -17.86 -14.14 2.50
C LEU A 153 -18.80 -14.59 3.62
N HIS A 154 -18.98 -13.75 4.66
CA HIS A 154 -19.85 -14.01 5.82
C HIS A 154 -19.51 -15.28 6.63
N ILE A 155 -18.30 -15.83 6.47
CA ILE A 155 -17.90 -17.09 7.11
C ILE A 155 -17.62 -16.96 8.61
N ARG A 156 -17.25 -15.77 9.10
CA ARG A 156 -16.96 -15.54 10.54
C ARG A 156 -18.21 -15.50 11.41
N GLU A 157 -19.39 -15.22 10.85
CA GLU A 157 -20.66 -15.16 11.60
C GLU A 157 -21.02 -16.50 12.27
N GLN A 158 -20.43 -17.59 11.77
CA GLN A 158 -20.60 -18.94 12.31
C GLN A 158 -19.59 -19.26 13.43
N SER A 159 -18.58 -18.41 13.65
CA SER A 159 -17.54 -18.62 14.65
C SER A 159 -18.03 -18.23 16.05
N ARG A 160 -17.77 -19.10 17.03
CA ARG A 160 -17.99 -18.79 18.46
C ARG A 160 -16.78 -18.11 19.10
N THR A 161 -15.64 -18.12 18.42
CA THR A 161 -14.37 -17.58 18.91
C THR A 161 -14.01 -16.32 18.13
N ILE A 162 -13.79 -15.22 18.86
CA ILE A 162 -13.34 -13.96 18.26
C ILE A 162 -11.88 -14.14 17.82
N ARG A 163 -11.62 -13.84 16.55
CA ARG A 163 -10.29 -13.86 15.95
C ARG A 163 -9.80 -12.46 15.65
N ILE A 164 -8.62 -12.15 16.15
CA ILE A 164 -7.88 -10.90 15.92
C ILE A 164 -6.73 -11.23 14.98
N SER A 165 -6.67 -10.56 13.83
CA SER A 165 -5.63 -10.83 12.83
C SER A 165 -4.79 -9.60 12.56
N ALA A 166 -3.53 -9.82 12.17
CA ALA A 166 -2.62 -8.78 11.72
C ALA A 166 -1.63 -9.33 10.69
N ILE A 167 -1.10 -8.46 9.83
CA ILE A 167 0.02 -8.82 8.94
C ILE A 167 1.34 -8.56 9.65
N VAL A 168 2.23 -9.55 9.62
CA VAL A 168 3.63 -9.43 10.00
C VAL A 168 4.54 -9.73 8.81
N ARG A 169 5.62 -8.98 8.70
CA ARG A 169 6.66 -9.04 7.66
C ARG A 169 7.98 -9.47 8.28
N GLU A 170 8.91 -9.90 7.44
CA GLU A 170 10.28 -10.24 7.87
C GLU A 170 10.96 -9.02 8.54
N PRO A 171 11.37 -9.10 9.82
CA PRO A 171 12.08 -8.02 10.50
C PRO A 171 13.45 -7.69 9.88
N GLU A 172 14.05 -8.67 9.19
CA GLU A 172 15.32 -8.52 8.48
C GLU A 172 15.19 -7.63 7.23
N GLY A 173 13.96 -7.45 6.72
CA GLY A 173 13.67 -6.64 5.56
C GLY A 173 13.35 -5.18 5.90
N PHE A 174 12.89 -4.45 4.88
CA PHE A 174 12.55 -3.04 5.01
C PHE A 174 11.10 -2.84 5.47
N ALA A 175 10.84 -3.11 6.76
CA ALA A 175 9.51 -3.08 7.35
C ALA A 175 9.41 -2.29 8.67
N PHE A 176 10.42 -1.48 9.02
CA PHE A 176 10.46 -0.72 10.29
C PHE A 176 9.22 0.14 10.53
N HIS A 177 8.67 0.74 9.46
CA HIS A 177 7.50 1.62 9.49
C HIS A 177 6.21 0.88 9.88
N ARG A 178 6.21 -0.45 9.95
CA ARG A 178 5.07 -1.27 10.41
C ARG A 178 5.02 -1.44 11.92
N ASP A 179 6.12 -1.12 12.61
CA ASP A 179 6.28 -1.22 14.05
C ASP A 179 5.72 -2.53 14.66
N GLN A 180 6.30 -3.63 14.22
CA GLN A 180 5.85 -4.96 14.61
C GLN A 180 6.14 -5.27 16.07
N HIS A 181 7.14 -4.63 16.69
CA HIS A 181 7.39 -4.80 18.11
C HIS A 181 6.18 -4.34 18.93
N TYR A 182 5.74 -3.10 18.67
CA TYR A 182 4.55 -2.54 19.30
C TYR A 182 3.29 -3.38 19.06
N LEU A 183 3.09 -3.87 17.83
CA LEU A 183 1.99 -4.78 17.52
C LEU A 183 1.99 -6.01 18.43
N MET A 184 3.15 -6.65 18.58
CA MET A 184 3.27 -7.88 19.36
C MET A 184 3.06 -7.65 20.85
N GLU A 185 3.55 -6.53 21.39
CA GLU A 185 3.32 -6.12 22.78
C GLU A 185 1.82 -5.94 23.08
N GLU A 186 1.11 -5.22 22.21
CA GLU A 186 -0.31 -4.92 22.36
C GLU A 186 -1.16 -6.19 22.21
N LEU A 187 -0.84 -7.04 21.23
CA LEU A 187 -1.51 -8.33 21.04
C LEU A 187 -1.27 -9.29 22.22
N TYR A 188 -0.05 -9.32 22.78
CA TYR A 188 0.26 -10.10 23.98
C TYR A 188 -0.57 -9.63 25.19
N ALA A 189 -0.63 -8.31 25.42
CA ALA A 189 -1.43 -7.76 26.51
C ALA A 189 -2.93 -8.07 26.34
N VAL A 190 -3.45 -7.97 25.11
CA VAL A 190 -4.85 -8.37 24.81
C VAL A 190 -5.06 -9.87 25.05
N LYS A 191 -4.17 -10.75 24.59
CA LYS A 191 -4.29 -12.20 24.79
C LYS A 191 -4.28 -12.58 26.26
N ARG A 192 -3.45 -11.92 27.06
CA ARG A 192 -3.39 -12.11 28.52
C ARG A 192 -4.72 -11.74 29.18
N ASP A 193 -5.30 -10.61 28.80
CA ASP A 193 -6.54 -10.10 29.38
C ASP A 193 -7.79 -10.86 28.85
N TYR A 194 -7.73 -11.40 27.63
CA TYR A 194 -8.81 -12.13 26.94
C TYR A 194 -8.30 -13.48 26.42
N PRO A 195 -8.04 -14.48 27.27
CA PRO A 195 -7.41 -15.74 26.87
C PRO A 195 -8.19 -16.55 25.83
N HIS A 196 -9.50 -16.31 25.70
CA HIS A 196 -10.40 -16.98 24.77
C HIS A 196 -10.30 -16.47 23.33
N VAL A 197 -9.72 -15.30 23.06
CA VAL A 197 -9.58 -14.80 21.69
C VAL A 197 -8.48 -15.54 20.94
N GLU A 198 -8.67 -15.78 19.65
CA GLU A 198 -7.61 -16.26 18.77
C GLU A 198 -6.82 -15.09 18.20
N ILE A 199 -5.50 -15.24 18.14
CA ILE A 199 -4.64 -14.31 17.39
C ILE A 199 -4.11 -15.06 16.17
N ALA A 200 -4.27 -14.46 15.00
CA ALA A 200 -3.77 -14.97 13.74
C ALA A 200 -2.82 -13.98 13.07
N LEU A 201 -1.57 -14.39 12.86
CA LEU A 201 -0.59 -13.61 12.13
C LEU A 201 -0.54 -14.09 10.68
N ILE A 202 -0.67 -13.15 9.75
CA ILE A 202 -0.62 -13.40 8.32
C ILE A 202 0.73 -12.91 7.80
N THR A 203 1.44 -13.72 7.00
CA THR A 203 2.72 -13.33 6.42
C THR A 203 2.94 -13.94 5.05
N PRO A 204 3.65 -13.29 4.11
CA PRO A 204 3.93 -13.88 2.80
C PRO A 204 4.71 -15.22 2.90
N PRO A 205 4.40 -16.24 2.08
CA PRO A 205 5.07 -17.54 2.11
C PRO A 205 6.59 -17.45 1.95
N GLY A 206 7.04 -16.59 1.03
CA GLY A 206 8.47 -16.37 0.78
C GLY A 206 9.21 -15.77 1.99
N GLU A 207 8.55 -14.91 2.75
CA GLU A 207 9.13 -14.32 3.97
C GLU A 207 9.17 -15.33 5.11
N MET A 208 8.09 -16.10 5.31
CA MET A 208 8.08 -17.20 6.28
C MET A 208 9.20 -18.22 5.98
N TYR A 209 9.45 -18.51 4.71
CA TYR A 209 10.53 -19.43 4.32
C TYR A 209 11.93 -18.86 4.57
N ARG A 210 12.15 -17.57 4.34
CA ARG A 210 13.50 -16.96 4.42
C ARG A 210 13.85 -16.36 5.78
N SER A 211 12.87 -15.91 6.57
CA SER A 211 13.10 -15.18 7.82
C SER A 211 13.19 -16.12 9.03
N PRO A 212 14.37 -16.26 9.67
CA PRO A 212 14.49 -17.02 10.90
C PRO A 212 13.69 -16.41 12.05
N ALA A 213 13.49 -15.09 12.05
CA ALA A 213 12.66 -14.43 13.06
C ALA A 213 11.20 -14.85 12.97
N LEU A 214 10.60 -14.86 11.76
CA LEU A 214 9.22 -15.33 11.57
C LEU A 214 9.07 -16.83 11.92
N GLN A 215 10.03 -17.66 11.55
CA GLN A 215 10.04 -19.08 11.91
C GLN A 215 10.10 -19.29 13.43
N ARG A 216 10.94 -18.52 14.13
CA ARG A 216 10.99 -18.54 15.60
C ARG A 216 9.66 -18.09 16.21
N MET A 217 9.08 -16.99 15.73
CA MET A 217 7.77 -16.52 16.21
C MET A 217 6.70 -17.61 16.06
N ARG A 218 6.66 -18.31 14.92
CA ARG A 218 5.73 -19.42 14.69
C ARG A 218 5.94 -20.59 15.64
N ALA A 219 7.18 -20.90 16.00
CA ALA A 219 7.51 -22.00 16.89
C ALA A 219 7.24 -21.70 18.37
N THR A 220 7.29 -20.43 18.78
CA THR A 220 7.26 -20.04 20.20
C THR A 220 5.95 -19.39 20.65
N LEU A 221 5.23 -18.71 19.76
CA LEU A 221 4.02 -17.98 20.12
C LEU A 221 2.79 -18.88 20.03
N PRO A 222 1.82 -18.75 20.97
CA PRO A 222 0.57 -19.51 20.95
C PRO A 222 -0.45 -18.90 19.96
N TYR A 223 0.01 -18.47 18.78
CA TYR A 223 -0.78 -17.79 17.75
C TYR A 223 -0.89 -18.66 16.50
N LEU A 224 -1.97 -18.44 15.74
CA LEU A 224 -2.13 -19.03 14.41
C LEU A 224 -1.23 -18.29 13.42
N PHE A 225 -0.65 -19.01 12.46
CA PHE A 225 0.15 -18.43 11.39
C PHE A 225 -0.40 -18.86 10.04
N TYR A 226 -0.72 -17.89 9.20
CA TYR A 226 -1.21 -18.10 7.84
C TYR A 226 -0.24 -17.51 6.82
N THR A 227 0.01 -18.29 5.77
CA THR A 227 0.90 -17.91 4.67
C THR A 227 0.16 -18.03 3.34
N PRO A 228 -0.75 -17.08 3.02
CA PRO A 228 -1.52 -17.16 1.79
C PRO A 228 -0.60 -17.01 0.56
N GLY A 229 -0.76 -17.91 -0.40
CA GLY A 229 -0.03 -17.91 -1.68
C GLY A 229 -0.57 -16.86 -2.66
N ASP A 230 -1.83 -16.46 -2.53
CA ASP A 230 -2.50 -15.51 -3.40
C ASP A 230 -3.56 -14.66 -2.67
N ASP A 231 -4.20 -13.75 -3.41
CA ASP A 231 -5.22 -12.86 -2.86
C ASP A 231 -6.54 -13.59 -2.52
N VAL A 232 -6.81 -14.77 -3.10
CA VAL A 232 -8.01 -15.57 -2.79
C VAL A 232 -7.86 -16.18 -1.39
N GLU A 233 -6.70 -16.77 -1.11
CA GLU A 233 -6.36 -17.28 0.21
C GLU A 233 -6.26 -16.15 1.24
N LEU A 234 -5.67 -15.01 0.87
CA LEU A 234 -5.62 -13.84 1.74
C LEU A 234 -7.03 -13.31 2.07
N CYS A 235 -7.90 -13.21 1.07
CA CYS A 235 -9.32 -12.86 1.24
C CYS A 235 -10.01 -13.82 2.21
N TYR A 236 -9.77 -15.13 2.08
CA TYR A 236 -10.31 -16.13 3.00
C TYR A 236 -9.87 -15.88 4.45
N HIS A 237 -8.59 -15.63 4.70
CA HIS A 237 -8.09 -15.35 6.05
C HIS A 237 -8.57 -14.01 6.62
N TYR A 238 -8.69 -12.97 5.81
CA TYR A 238 -9.34 -11.73 6.22
C TYR A 238 -10.79 -11.97 6.63
N ASN A 239 -11.52 -12.81 5.90
CA ASN A 239 -12.91 -13.13 6.19
C ASN A 239 -13.13 -13.89 7.50
N GLN A 240 -12.11 -14.59 8.01
CA GLN A 240 -12.14 -15.22 9.33
C GLN A 240 -11.87 -14.23 10.48
N SER A 241 -11.42 -13.02 10.17
CA SER A 241 -11.02 -12.01 11.16
C SER A 241 -12.23 -11.22 11.63
N HIS A 242 -12.43 -11.15 12.94
CA HIS A 242 -13.45 -10.28 13.53
C HIS A 242 -12.89 -8.86 13.71
N ILE A 243 -11.64 -8.80 14.17
CA ILE A 243 -10.86 -7.56 14.29
C ILE A 243 -9.60 -7.73 13.44
N PHE A 244 -9.30 -6.75 12.59
CA PHE A 244 -8.01 -6.66 11.92
C PHE A 244 -7.22 -5.49 12.49
N VAL A 245 -5.94 -5.72 12.78
CA VAL A 245 -5.08 -4.76 13.47
C VAL A 245 -3.91 -4.35 12.60
N THR A 246 -3.67 -3.04 12.52
CA THR A 246 -2.46 -2.49 11.89
C THR A 246 -1.75 -1.53 12.84
N SER A 247 -0.44 -1.67 12.97
CA SER A 247 0.42 -0.90 13.89
C SER A 247 1.35 0.11 13.19
N SER A 248 1.25 0.26 11.88
CA SER A 248 2.17 1.10 11.12
C SER A 248 2.25 2.54 11.68
N ILE A 249 3.46 3.10 11.66
CA ILE A 249 3.75 4.49 12.05
C ILE A 249 3.83 5.42 10.84
N TYR A 250 3.99 4.85 9.64
CA TYR A 250 4.02 5.59 8.39
C TYR A 250 3.52 4.67 7.26
N GLU A 251 2.51 5.12 6.54
CA GLU A 251 2.03 4.52 5.29
C GLU A 251 1.47 5.62 4.39
N ALA A 252 1.91 5.70 3.13
CA ALA A 252 1.28 6.61 2.17
C ALA A 252 -0.15 6.18 1.82
N ALA A 253 -0.43 4.87 1.88
CA ALA A 253 -1.77 4.29 1.90
C ALA A 253 -1.69 2.89 2.53
N ASN A 254 -2.49 2.62 3.56
CA ASN A 254 -2.53 1.31 4.21
C ASN A 254 -3.60 0.43 3.52
N MET A 255 -3.18 -0.39 2.55
CA MET A 255 -4.08 -1.31 1.84
C MET A 255 -4.56 -2.49 2.71
N PRO A 256 -3.73 -3.17 3.52
CA PRO A 256 -4.19 -4.32 4.30
C PRO A 256 -5.38 -4.05 5.22
N GLY A 257 -5.41 -2.88 5.87
CA GLY A 257 -6.55 -2.47 6.70
C GLY A 257 -7.83 -2.32 5.86
N LEU A 258 -7.70 -1.75 4.66
CA LEU A 258 -8.81 -1.54 3.74
C LEU A 258 -9.32 -2.86 3.11
N GLU A 259 -8.41 -3.78 2.79
CA GLU A 259 -8.73 -5.14 2.32
C GLU A 259 -9.48 -5.93 3.40
N ALA A 260 -9.05 -5.83 4.66
CA ALA A 260 -9.74 -6.46 5.78
C ALA A 260 -11.12 -5.82 6.04
N MET A 261 -11.25 -4.49 5.95
CA MET A 261 -12.55 -3.80 5.99
C MET A 261 -13.47 -4.31 4.88
N ARG A 262 -12.96 -4.50 3.65
CA ARG A 262 -13.73 -5.05 2.53
C ARG A 262 -14.21 -6.47 2.77
N CYS A 263 -13.45 -7.26 3.51
CA CYS A 263 -13.84 -8.60 3.95
C CYS A 263 -14.77 -8.56 5.20
N GLY A 264 -15.09 -7.36 5.71
CA GLY A 264 -16.00 -7.08 6.80
C GLY A 264 -15.43 -7.28 8.21
N ALA A 265 -14.11 -7.23 8.36
CA ALA A 265 -13.47 -7.16 9.67
C ALA A 265 -13.56 -5.73 10.24
N ALA A 266 -13.75 -5.60 11.57
CA ALA A 266 -13.61 -4.32 12.24
C ALA A 266 -12.12 -3.92 12.26
N LEU A 267 -11.79 -2.74 11.71
CA LEU A 267 -10.41 -2.26 11.69
C LEU A 267 -10.05 -1.53 12.99
N VAL A 268 -8.95 -1.93 13.60
CA VAL A 268 -8.24 -1.17 14.62
C VAL A 268 -6.86 -0.79 14.07
N SER A 269 -6.59 0.49 13.92
CA SER A 269 -5.36 0.96 13.26
C SER A 269 -4.65 2.00 14.11
N ALA A 270 -3.33 1.87 14.25
CA ALA A 270 -2.49 3.01 14.59
C ALA A 270 -2.64 4.11 13.53
N TYR A 271 -2.56 5.38 13.94
CA TYR A 271 -2.46 6.50 12.99
C TYR A 271 -1.16 6.36 12.20
N SER A 272 -1.25 6.27 10.87
CA SER A 272 -0.08 6.08 9.98
C SER A 272 -0.02 7.07 8.81
N GLY A 273 -0.93 8.04 8.77
CA GLY A 273 -1.02 9.02 7.71
C GLY A 273 -2.05 8.63 6.65
N GLY A 274 -1.65 7.84 5.65
CA GLY A 274 -2.50 7.48 4.51
C GLY A 274 -3.80 6.76 4.88
N ASN A 275 -3.85 6.07 6.01
CA ASN A 275 -5.08 5.47 6.53
C ASN A 275 -6.17 6.50 6.90
N THR A 276 -5.82 7.79 7.01
CA THR A 276 -6.78 8.86 7.29
C THR A 276 -7.68 9.20 6.10
N ASP A 277 -7.39 8.73 4.89
CA ASP A 277 -8.29 8.99 3.77
C ASP A 277 -9.61 8.21 3.92
N TYR A 278 -9.56 6.98 4.47
CA TYR A 278 -10.73 6.12 4.74
C TYR A 278 -11.08 5.96 6.23
N GLY A 279 -10.11 6.14 7.13
CA GLY A 279 -10.26 5.91 8.56
C GLY A 279 -10.97 7.07 9.25
N ARG A 280 -12.11 6.79 9.88
CA ARG A 280 -12.88 7.74 10.71
C ARG A 280 -13.07 7.08 12.08
N HIS A 281 -12.31 7.56 13.07
CA HIS A 281 -12.31 7.00 14.43
C HIS A 281 -13.74 6.92 14.99
N GLY A 282 -14.13 5.74 15.48
CA GLY A 282 -15.46 5.48 16.05
C GLY A 282 -16.57 5.28 15.01
N HIS A 283 -16.25 5.36 13.72
CA HIS A 283 -17.21 5.16 12.64
C HIS A 283 -16.78 4.06 11.67
N THR A 284 -15.72 4.24 10.87
CA THR A 284 -15.26 3.22 9.91
C THR A 284 -14.14 2.34 10.47
N CYS A 285 -13.46 2.80 11.52
CA CYS A 285 -12.42 2.09 12.23
C CYS A 285 -12.23 2.68 13.64
N LEU A 286 -11.45 2.02 14.48
CA LEU A 286 -10.87 2.66 15.67
C LEU A 286 -9.43 3.05 15.37
N VAL A 287 -9.15 4.36 15.44
CA VAL A 287 -7.78 4.88 15.31
C VAL A 287 -7.13 5.02 16.68
N ALA A 288 -5.97 4.39 16.85
CA ALA A 288 -5.09 4.55 17.99
C ALA A 288 -4.00 5.58 17.65
N TYR A 289 -3.94 6.67 18.41
CA TYR A 289 -2.79 7.59 18.33
C TYR A 289 -1.65 7.04 19.16
N ARG A 290 -0.41 7.18 18.67
CA ARG A 290 0.77 6.54 19.26
C ARG A 290 1.00 7.03 20.70
N HIS A 291 0.68 6.16 21.65
CA HIS A 291 1.05 6.20 23.06
C HIS A 291 0.97 4.77 23.60
N GLU A 292 1.64 4.49 24.71
CA GLU A 292 1.67 3.14 25.31
C GLU A 292 0.24 2.64 25.63
N GLY A 293 -0.09 1.42 25.22
CA GLY A 293 -1.39 0.78 25.48
C GLY A 293 -2.53 1.21 24.55
N SER A 294 -2.34 2.23 23.72
CA SER A 294 -3.40 2.84 22.89
C SER A 294 -4.08 1.83 21.96
N LEU A 295 -3.29 1.04 21.23
CA LEU A 295 -3.80 0.09 20.25
C LEU A 295 -4.58 -1.05 20.93
N GLY A 296 -4.02 -1.63 22.00
CA GLY A 296 -4.69 -2.65 22.79
C GLY A 296 -5.96 -2.12 23.45
N GLN A 297 -5.98 -0.86 23.91
CA GLN A 297 -7.21 -0.25 24.44
C GLN A 297 -8.33 -0.20 23.39
N GLN A 298 -8.03 0.15 22.14
CA GLN A 298 -9.02 0.14 21.06
C GLN A 298 -9.51 -1.29 20.77
N ILE A 299 -8.61 -2.29 20.80
CA ILE A 299 -9.00 -3.71 20.66
C ILE A 299 -9.94 -4.12 21.80
N ARG A 300 -9.58 -3.84 23.06
CA ARG A 300 -10.40 -4.14 24.25
C ARG A 300 -11.77 -3.45 24.18
N LEU A 301 -11.83 -2.24 23.64
CA LEU A 301 -13.09 -1.52 23.45
C LEU A 301 -14.05 -2.31 22.55
N LEU A 302 -13.56 -2.85 21.42
CA LEU A 302 -14.39 -3.69 20.54
C LEU A 302 -14.78 -5.00 21.21
N LEU A 303 -13.85 -5.66 21.89
CA LEU A 303 -14.12 -6.93 22.59
C LEU A 303 -15.24 -6.78 23.64
N ASN A 304 -15.28 -5.64 24.33
CA ASN A 304 -16.30 -5.35 25.35
C ASN A 304 -17.61 -4.77 24.80
N ARG A 305 -17.65 -4.39 23.51
CA ARG A 305 -18.82 -3.76 22.88
C ARG A 305 -19.10 -4.42 21.52
N PRO A 306 -19.74 -5.60 21.49
CA PRO A 306 -20.06 -6.30 20.25
C PRO A 306 -20.86 -5.46 19.25
N GLU A 307 -21.83 -4.67 19.73
CA GLU A 307 -22.62 -3.73 18.92
C GLU A 307 -21.75 -2.68 18.21
N LEU A 308 -20.72 -2.17 18.89
CA LEU A 308 -19.76 -1.22 18.33
C LEU A 308 -18.85 -1.91 17.30
N MET A 309 -18.42 -3.14 17.57
CA MET A 309 -17.63 -3.92 16.63
C MET A 309 -18.39 -4.17 15.33
N GLN A 310 -19.66 -4.56 15.42
CA GLN A 310 -20.53 -4.78 14.27
C GLN A 310 -20.78 -3.50 13.48
N SER A 311 -21.08 -2.38 14.16
CA SER A 311 -21.32 -1.11 13.48
C SER A 311 -20.08 -0.57 12.77
N ILE A 312 -18.90 -0.69 13.38
CA ILE A 312 -17.61 -0.32 12.76
C ILE A 312 -17.28 -1.22 11.58
N ALA A 313 -17.48 -2.54 11.71
CA ALA A 313 -17.25 -3.48 10.62
C ALA A 313 -18.14 -3.15 9.41
N ALA A 314 -19.44 -2.92 9.63
CA ALA A 314 -20.38 -2.59 8.56
C ALA A 314 -20.06 -1.25 7.88
N ALA A 315 -19.76 -0.21 8.65
CA ALA A 315 -19.39 1.09 8.11
C ALA A 315 -18.03 1.03 7.37
N GLY A 316 -17.07 0.26 7.89
CA GLY A 316 -15.79 0.02 7.24
C GLY A 316 -15.93 -0.73 5.92
N GLU A 317 -16.76 -1.77 5.89
CA GLU A 317 -17.07 -2.51 4.66
C GLU A 317 -17.66 -1.58 3.60
N GLN A 318 -18.67 -0.77 3.96
CA GLN A 318 -19.28 0.20 3.05
C GLN A 318 -18.28 1.24 2.54
N GLU A 319 -17.44 1.80 3.42
CA GLU A 319 -16.40 2.75 3.02
C GLU A 319 -15.43 2.12 2.02
N SER A 320 -15.00 0.88 2.29
CA SER A 320 -14.05 0.17 1.43
C SER A 320 -14.55 0.06 -0.01
N GLN A 321 -15.86 -0.05 -0.27
CA GLN A 321 -16.43 -0.22 -1.63
C GLN A 321 -16.09 0.95 -2.57
N LYS A 322 -15.76 2.13 -2.03
CA LYS A 322 -15.35 3.31 -2.82
C LYS A 322 -13.94 3.21 -3.39
N TRP A 323 -13.18 2.19 -3.01
CA TRP A 323 -11.76 2.03 -3.30
C TRP A 323 -11.56 0.95 -4.35
N THR A 324 -11.66 1.35 -5.62
CA THR A 324 -11.60 0.44 -6.77
C THR A 324 -10.47 0.83 -7.70
N TRP A 325 -9.88 -0.15 -8.37
CA TRP A 325 -8.90 0.11 -9.43
C TRP A 325 -9.45 1.00 -10.55
N ALA A 326 -10.73 0.88 -10.87
CA ALA A 326 -11.39 1.75 -11.85
C ALA A 326 -11.33 3.23 -11.42
N ARG A 327 -11.58 3.53 -10.14
CA ARG A 327 -11.44 4.90 -9.60
C ARG A 327 -9.99 5.39 -9.68
N SER A 328 -9.03 4.56 -9.28
CA SER A 328 -7.60 4.91 -9.34
C SER A 328 -7.15 5.21 -10.76
N VAL A 329 -7.47 4.32 -11.71
CA VAL A 329 -7.09 4.46 -13.13
C VAL A 329 -7.73 5.70 -13.75
N ASN A 330 -9.01 5.97 -13.45
CA ASN A 330 -9.69 7.16 -13.97
C ASN A 330 -9.09 8.45 -13.42
N ALA A 331 -8.81 8.51 -12.12
CA ALA A 331 -8.13 9.67 -11.52
C ALA A 331 -6.72 9.86 -12.09
N PHE A 332 -6.00 8.77 -12.33
CA PHE A 332 -4.65 8.82 -12.90
C PHE A 332 -4.63 9.31 -14.35
N ASP A 333 -5.49 8.75 -15.22
CA ASP A 333 -5.64 9.20 -16.60
C ASP A 333 -6.04 10.67 -16.67
N GLN A 334 -6.96 11.11 -15.82
CA GLN A 334 -7.33 12.53 -15.71
C GLN A 334 -6.14 13.40 -15.31
N ALA A 335 -5.39 13.02 -14.25
CA ALA A 335 -4.22 13.77 -13.80
C ALA A 335 -3.16 13.89 -14.91
N LEU A 336 -2.91 12.81 -15.66
CA LEU A 336 -1.99 12.83 -16.81
C LEU A 336 -2.44 13.82 -17.89
N ARG A 337 -3.74 13.84 -18.23
CA ARG A 337 -4.31 14.78 -19.21
C ARG A 337 -4.22 16.22 -18.75
N GLU A 338 -4.53 16.49 -17.49
CA GLU A 338 -4.42 17.84 -16.92
C GLU A 338 -2.98 18.36 -16.99
N TYR A 339 -2.01 17.52 -16.64
CA TYR A 339 -0.60 17.90 -16.76
C TYR A 339 -0.15 18.05 -18.20
N LEU A 340 -0.69 17.31 -19.17
CA LEU A 340 -0.25 17.43 -20.56
C LEU A 340 -0.90 18.59 -21.32
N PHE A 341 -2.18 18.89 -21.06
CA PHE A 341 -2.98 19.76 -21.93
C PHE A 341 -3.54 21.02 -21.25
N ASN A 342 -3.57 21.09 -19.92
CA ASN A 342 -4.27 22.16 -19.19
C ASN A 342 -3.33 23.09 -18.39
N ARG A 343 -2.10 23.35 -18.88
CA ARG A 343 -1.22 24.37 -18.31
C ARG A 343 -0.63 25.28 -19.36
#